data_AF-A0A286D9J2-F1
#
_entry.id   AF-A0A286D9J2-F1
#
_cell.length_a   1.000
_cell.length_b   1.000
_cell.length_c   1.000
_cell.angle_alpha   90.00
_cell.angle_beta   90.00
_cell.angle_gamma   90.00
#
_symmetry.space_group_name_H-M   'P 1'
#
loop_
_entity.id
_entity.type
_entity.pdbx_description
1 polymer ?
#
loop_
_entity_poly.entity_id
_entity_poly.type
_entity_poly.pdbx_seq_one_letter_code
_entity_poly.pdbx_strand_id
1 'polypeptide(L)'
;MHEGLPIGTAAQQLGIAPGTLRRWVREGCPVAARGRRGRGHAVLIDPDAVLQWRGAGERERLLLELAGAIPGLLAEAAVESLRQAEGLDKRRLAGTLAATWYLSTTTLLDHLRMTCPAVPDLAEVPEQIERLKKIAR
;
A
#
# COMPACT_ATOMS: atom_id res chain seq x y z
N MET A 1 13.55 -7.80 -12.04
CA MET A 1 13.27 -6.36 -11.97
C MET A 1 13.05 -5.90 -13.39
N HIS A 2 11.81 -5.69 -13.83
CA HIS A 2 11.54 -5.16 -15.17
C HIS A 2 11.78 -3.66 -15.18
N GLU A 3 12.49 -3.20 -16.21
CA GLU A 3 12.89 -1.81 -16.38
C GLU A 3 11.66 -0.97 -16.75
N GLY A 4 11.34 0.04 -15.94
CA GLY A 4 10.18 0.89 -16.17
C GLY A 4 10.31 1.69 -17.46
N LEU A 5 9.27 1.65 -18.31
CA LEU A 5 9.25 2.27 -19.63
C LEU A 5 8.45 3.57 -19.65
N PRO A 6 8.83 4.57 -20.46
CA PRO A 6 7.97 5.72 -20.71
C PRO A 6 6.61 5.29 -21.29
N ILE A 7 5.55 6.04 -20.97
CA ILE A 7 4.16 5.72 -21.38
C ILE A 7 4.02 5.38 -22.86
N GLY A 8 4.74 6.07 -23.76
CA GLY A 8 4.67 5.79 -25.20
C GLY A 8 5.17 4.39 -25.54
N THR A 9 6.37 4.05 -25.05
CA THR A 9 7.00 2.75 -25.26
C THR A 9 6.22 1.63 -24.60
N ALA A 10 5.73 1.86 -23.38
CA ALA A 10 4.90 0.89 -22.66
C ALA A 10 3.56 0.64 -23.37
N ALA A 11 2.90 1.70 -23.86
CA ALA A 11 1.65 1.56 -24.60
C ALA A 11 1.83 0.78 -25.91
N GLN A 12 2.95 1.00 -26.60
CA GLN A 12 3.31 0.24 -27.80
C GLN A 12 3.51 -1.25 -27.48
N GLN A 13 4.24 -1.58 -26.42
CA GLN A 13 4.41 -2.98 -26.01
C GLN A 13 3.10 -3.65 -25.59
N LEU A 14 2.21 -2.89 -24.95
CA LEU A 14 0.88 -3.36 -24.52
C LEU A 14 -0.13 -3.41 -25.67
N GLY A 15 0.21 -2.94 -26.88
CA GLY A 15 -0.70 -2.90 -28.02
C GLY A 15 -1.90 -1.96 -27.85
N ILE A 16 -1.76 -0.89 -27.06
CA ILE A 16 -2.84 0.07 -26.76
C ILE A 16 -2.44 1.51 -27.12
N ALA A 17 -3.44 2.40 -27.22
CA ALA A 17 -3.18 3.82 -27.40
C ALA A 17 -2.56 4.43 -26.11
N PRO A 18 -1.57 5.35 -26.22
CA PRO A 18 -1.02 6.04 -25.07
C PRO A 18 -2.07 6.81 -24.24
N GLY A 19 -3.15 7.28 -24.87
CA GLY A 19 -4.28 7.89 -24.17
C GLY A 19 -5.00 6.93 -23.22
N THR A 20 -5.17 5.67 -23.62
CA THR A 20 -5.76 4.61 -22.80
C THR A 20 -4.88 4.32 -21.59
N LEU A 21 -3.56 4.18 -21.79
CA LEU A 21 -2.64 3.95 -20.69
C LEU A 21 -2.61 5.13 -19.71
N ARG A 22 -2.64 6.38 -20.21
CA ARG A 22 -2.76 7.57 -19.34
C ARG A 22 -4.05 7.59 -18.53
N ARG A 23 -5.16 7.13 -19.12
CA ARG A 23 -6.43 7.00 -18.41
C ARG A 23 -6.33 5.93 -17.31
N TRP A 24 -5.84 4.74 -17.61
CA TRP A 24 -5.67 3.67 -16.63
C TRP A 24 -4.76 4.08 -15.47
N VAL A 25 -3.68 4.81 -15.72
CA VAL A 25 -2.83 5.37 -14.66
C VAL A 25 -3.62 6.29 -13.72
N ARG A 26 -4.60 7.06 -14.22
CA ARG A 26 -5.49 7.87 -13.35
C ARG A 26 -6.50 7.03 -12.58
N GLU A 27 -6.84 5.85 -13.09
CA GLU A 27 -7.77 4.87 -12.49
C GLU A 27 -7.06 3.88 -11.54
N GLY A 28 -5.79 4.10 -11.22
CA GLY A 28 -5.05 3.30 -10.25
C GLY A 28 -4.21 2.16 -10.85
N CYS A 29 -3.96 2.16 -12.15
CA CYS A 29 -3.00 1.24 -12.77
C CYS A 29 -1.59 1.43 -12.16
N PRO A 30 -0.88 0.35 -11.80
CA PRO A 30 0.44 0.43 -11.21
C PRO A 30 1.45 1.11 -12.13
N VAL A 31 2.39 1.84 -11.53
CA VAL A 31 3.50 2.53 -12.22
C VAL A 31 4.81 2.11 -11.57
N ALA A 32 5.83 1.84 -12.39
CA ALA A 32 7.16 1.46 -11.92
C ALA A 32 7.87 2.62 -11.19
N ALA A 33 7.65 3.85 -11.66
CA ALA A 33 8.10 5.06 -10.99
C ALA A 33 7.11 6.20 -11.20
N ARG A 34 6.77 6.91 -10.11
CA ARG A 34 5.98 8.14 -10.20
C ARG A 34 6.82 9.26 -10.79
N GLY A 35 6.30 9.88 -11.84
CA GLY A 35 6.89 11.09 -12.41
C GLY A 35 6.86 12.26 -11.41
N ARG A 36 7.79 13.19 -11.55
CA ARG A 36 7.87 14.43 -10.77
C ARG A 36 7.86 15.64 -11.71
N ARG A 37 7.59 16.83 -11.20
CA ARG A 37 7.76 18.08 -11.99
C ARG A 37 9.25 18.28 -12.31
N GLY A 38 9.56 18.51 -13.59
CA GLY A 38 10.91 18.76 -14.08
C GLY A 38 11.27 17.88 -15.28
N ARG A 39 12.30 18.29 -16.04
CA ARG A 39 12.76 17.58 -17.23
C ARG A 39 13.42 16.26 -16.82
N GLY A 40 13.08 15.15 -17.47
CA GLY A 40 13.64 13.82 -17.18
C GLY A 40 12.92 13.00 -16.09
N HIS A 41 11.86 13.54 -15.48
CA HIS A 41 11.10 12.85 -14.43
C HIS A 41 9.75 12.30 -14.95
N ALA A 42 9.80 11.57 -16.07
CA ALA A 42 8.59 10.96 -16.63
C ALA A 42 8.07 9.82 -15.74
N VAL A 43 6.76 9.58 -15.79
CA VAL A 43 6.16 8.35 -15.24
C VAL A 43 6.71 7.16 -16.02
N LEU A 44 7.19 6.15 -15.30
CA LEU A 44 7.63 4.90 -15.86
C LEU A 44 6.61 3.80 -15.57
N ILE A 45 6.36 2.96 -16.55
CA ILE A 45 5.34 1.91 -16.56
C ILE A 45 6.02 0.56 -16.69
N ASP A 46 5.61 -0.40 -15.87
CA ASP A 46 5.96 -1.81 -16.04
C ASP A 46 4.79 -2.50 -16.77
N PRO A 47 4.94 -2.89 -18.05
CA PRO A 47 3.89 -3.53 -18.83
C PRO A 47 3.34 -4.80 -18.19
N ASP A 48 4.18 -5.60 -17.53
CA ASP A 48 3.74 -6.85 -16.91
C ASP A 48 2.82 -6.57 -15.71
N ALA A 49 3.14 -5.54 -14.93
CA ALA A 49 2.27 -5.05 -13.86
C ALA A 49 0.94 -4.49 -14.40
N VAL A 50 0.95 -3.82 -15.56
CA VAL A 50 -0.28 -3.36 -16.22
C VAL A 50 -1.16 -4.53 -16.68
N LEU A 51 -0.55 -5.58 -17.24
CA LEU A 51 -1.27 -6.79 -17.67
C LEU A 51 -1.88 -7.54 -16.49
N GLN A 52 -1.15 -7.66 -15.38
CA GLN A 52 -1.66 -8.22 -14.13
C GLN A 52 -2.83 -7.39 -13.60
N TRP A 53 -2.70 -6.06 -13.55
CA TRP A 53 -3.78 -5.15 -13.14
C TRP A 53 -5.00 -5.18 -14.09
N ARG A 54 -4.80 -5.48 -15.37
CA ARG A 54 -5.90 -5.66 -16.35
C ARG A 54 -6.57 -7.02 -16.22
N GLY A 55 -5.82 -8.06 -15.86
CA GLY A 55 -6.34 -9.39 -15.55
C GLY A 55 -7.02 -9.45 -14.18
N ALA A 56 -6.66 -8.54 -13.28
CA ALA A 56 -7.25 -8.33 -11.99
C ALA A 56 -8.71 -7.83 -12.13
N GLY A 57 -9.66 -8.65 -11.71
CA GLY A 57 -11.06 -8.23 -11.60
C GLY A 57 -11.22 -7.05 -10.61
N GLU A 58 -12.37 -6.36 -10.63
CA GLU A 58 -12.73 -5.31 -9.66
C GLU A 58 -12.46 -5.72 -8.20
N ARG A 59 -12.66 -7.01 -7.90
CA ARG A 59 -12.33 -7.62 -6.60
C ARG A 59 -10.86 -7.46 -6.20
N GLU A 60 -9.91 -7.70 -7.09
CA GLU A 60 -8.48 -7.60 -6.77
C GLU A 60 -8.05 -6.15 -6.54
N ARG A 61 -8.61 -5.20 -7.30
CA ARG A 61 -8.40 -3.77 -7.04
C ARG A 61 -8.89 -3.34 -5.65
N LEU A 62 -10.06 -3.80 -5.23
CA LEU A 62 -10.58 -3.54 -3.88
C LEU A 62 -9.69 -4.17 -2.80
N LEU A 63 -9.16 -5.38 -3.02
CA LEU A 63 -8.26 -6.03 -2.07
C LEU A 63 -6.93 -5.27 -1.92
N LEU A 64 -6.38 -4.76 -3.02
CA LEU A 64 -5.18 -3.92 -3.01
C LEU A 64 -5.43 -2.57 -2.31
N GLU A 65 -6.58 -1.94 -2.55
CA GLU A 65 -6.98 -0.70 -1.87
C GLU A 65 -7.09 -0.91 -0.35
N LEU A 66 -7.76 -1.98 0.08
CA LEU A 66 -7.85 -2.36 1.49
C LEU A 66 -6.49 -2.64 2.10
N ALA A 67 -5.64 -3.40 1.42
CA ALA A 67 -4.28 -3.71 1.89
C ALA A 67 -3.44 -2.43 2.11
N GLY A 68 -3.61 -1.41 1.27
CA GLY A 68 -2.93 -0.13 1.41
C GLY A 68 -3.45 0.72 2.59
N ALA A 69 -4.74 0.64 2.90
CA ALA A 69 -5.37 1.47 3.92
C ALA A 69 -5.32 0.86 5.34
N ILE A 70 -5.47 -0.46 5.47
CA ILE A 70 -5.60 -1.17 6.76
C ILE A 70 -4.48 -0.85 7.76
N PRO A 71 -3.18 -0.88 7.40
CA PRO A 71 -2.11 -0.61 8.36
C PRO A 71 -2.24 0.75 9.03
N GLY A 72 -2.64 1.78 8.27
CA GLY A 72 -2.86 3.13 8.78
C GLY A 72 -4.08 3.23 9.69
N LEU A 73 -5.22 2.67 9.26
CA LEU A 73 -6.46 2.65 10.04
C LEU A 73 -6.28 1.94 11.39
N LEU A 74 -5.59 0.79 11.40
CA LEU A 74 -5.30 0.08 12.65
C LEU A 74 -4.35 0.86 13.55
N ALA A 75 -3.41 1.62 12.98
CA ALA A 75 -2.50 2.44 13.76
C ALA A 75 -3.20 3.62 14.43
N GLU A 76 -4.13 4.27 13.73
CA GLU A 76 -5.00 5.32 14.29
C GLU A 76 -5.88 4.76 15.41
N ALA A 77 -6.52 3.60 15.18
CA ALA A 77 -7.33 2.93 16.19
C ALA A 77 -6.53 2.56 17.45
N ALA A 78 -5.27 2.15 17.30
CA ALA A 78 -4.39 1.86 18.42
C ALA A 78 -4.10 3.12 19.26
N VAL A 79 -3.82 4.26 18.62
CA VAL A 79 -3.61 5.54 19.33
C VAL A 79 -4.89 6.03 20.02
N GLU A 80 -6.04 5.89 19.36
CA GLU A 80 -7.34 6.20 19.97
C GLU A 80 -7.60 5.35 21.20
N SER A 81 -7.36 4.03 21.09
CA SER A 81 -7.53 3.09 22.20
C SER A 81 -6.67 3.46 23.40
N LEU A 82 -5.40 3.85 23.17
CA LEU A 82 -4.55 4.34 24.25
C LEU A 82 -5.11 5.61 24.89
N ARG A 83 -5.68 6.53 24.10
CA ARG A 83 -6.24 7.80 24.60
C ARG A 83 -7.45 7.57 25.49
N GLN A 84 -8.36 6.71 25.07
CA GLN A 84 -9.61 6.36 25.76
C GLN A 84 -9.41 5.53 27.02
N ALA A 85 -8.27 4.85 27.17
CA ALA A 85 -8.00 4.03 28.34
C ALA A 85 -7.91 4.86 29.64
N GLU A 86 -8.79 4.62 30.61
CA GLU A 86 -8.71 5.19 31.95
C GLU A 86 -8.07 4.20 32.94
N GLY A 87 -7.33 4.71 33.93
CA GLY A 87 -6.79 3.89 35.05
C GLY A 87 -5.72 2.84 34.70
N LEU A 88 -5.39 2.66 33.42
CA LEU A 88 -4.39 1.69 32.95
C LEU A 88 -2.96 2.26 32.95
N ASP A 89 -1.97 1.39 33.20
CA ASP A 89 -0.56 1.69 32.91
C ASP A 89 -0.39 1.95 31.41
N LYS A 90 -0.34 3.23 31.05
CA LYS A 90 -0.25 3.71 29.66
C LYS A 90 0.99 3.21 28.96
N ARG A 91 2.09 2.97 29.68
CA ARG A 91 3.36 2.49 29.11
C ARG A 91 3.21 1.02 28.70
N ARG A 92 2.72 0.17 29.61
CA ARG A 92 2.48 -1.25 29.29
C ARG A 92 1.43 -1.38 28.18
N LEU A 93 0.34 -0.61 28.26
CA LEU A 93 -0.72 -0.62 27.27
C LEU A 93 -0.22 -0.18 25.88
N ALA A 94 0.61 0.86 25.78
CA ALA A 94 1.20 1.29 24.51
C ALA A 94 2.04 0.19 23.85
N GLY A 95 2.82 -0.55 24.64
CA GLY A 95 3.59 -1.70 24.16
C GLY A 95 2.70 -2.82 23.60
N THR A 96 1.64 -3.17 24.35
CA THR A 96 0.65 -4.15 23.89
C THR A 96 -0.03 -3.70 22.60
N LEU A 97 -0.49 -2.46 22.51
CA LEU A 97 -1.16 -1.93 21.31
C LEU A 97 -0.23 -1.92 20.09
N ALA A 98 1.05 -1.58 20.25
CA ALA A 98 2.03 -1.64 19.16
C ALA A 98 2.25 -3.09 18.67
N ALA A 99 2.32 -4.07 19.58
CA ALA A 99 2.45 -5.48 19.23
C ALA A 99 1.18 -6.01 18.55
N THR A 100 0.00 -5.66 19.07
CA THR A 100 -1.30 -6.02 18.49
C THR A 100 -1.45 -5.45 17.09
N TRP A 101 -1.06 -4.20 16.86
CA TRP A 101 -1.06 -3.60 15.52
C TRP A 101 -0.21 -4.41 14.55
N TYR A 102 1.02 -4.76 14.93
CA TYR A 102 1.94 -5.51 14.06
C TYR A 102 1.34 -6.86 13.68
N LEU A 103 0.91 -7.64 14.68
CA LEU A 103 0.36 -8.98 14.46
C LEU A 103 -0.93 -8.94 13.65
N SER A 104 -1.82 -7.99 13.93
CA SER A 104 -3.10 -7.85 13.22
C SER A 104 -2.88 -7.44 11.77
N THR A 105 -1.94 -6.52 11.54
CA THR A 105 -1.60 -6.04 10.19
C THR A 105 -0.98 -7.15 9.36
N THR A 106 0.03 -7.86 9.87
CA THR A 106 0.66 -8.96 9.13
C THR A 106 -0.32 -10.09 8.85
N THR A 107 -1.10 -10.50 9.85
CA THR A 107 -2.12 -11.57 9.69
C THR A 107 -3.17 -11.20 8.63
N LEU A 108 -3.65 -9.95 8.63
CA LEU A 108 -4.61 -9.48 7.63
C LEU A 108 -4.00 -9.46 6.23
N LEU A 109 -2.79 -8.91 6.07
CA LEU A 109 -2.11 -8.88 4.77
C LEU A 109 -1.81 -10.29 4.26
N ASP A 110 -1.40 -11.21 5.14
CA ASP A 110 -1.24 -12.62 4.81
C ASP A 110 -2.53 -13.25 4.31
N HIS A 111 -3.66 -12.97 4.99
CA HIS A 111 -4.96 -13.46 4.56
C HIS A 111 -5.39 -12.89 3.21
N LEU A 112 -5.18 -11.59 2.98
CA LEU A 112 -5.46 -10.96 1.69
C LEU A 112 -4.58 -11.55 0.58
N ARG A 113 -3.30 -11.85 0.87
CA ARG A 113 -2.36 -12.50 -0.06
C ARG A 113 -2.79 -13.90 -0.50
N MET A 114 -3.49 -14.66 0.36
CA MET A 114 -4.05 -15.96 -0.03
C MET A 114 -5.08 -15.84 -1.17
N THR A 115 -5.75 -14.69 -1.28
CA THR A 115 -6.77 -14.44 -2.32
C THR A 115 -6.23 -13.58 -3.47
N CYS A 116 -5.29 -12.68 -3.18
CA CYS A 116 -4.68 -11.74 -4.11
C CYS A 116 -3.16 -11.74 -3.88
N PRO A 117 -2.39 -12.58 -4.60
CA PRO A 117 -0.94 -12.66 -4.44
C PRO A 117 -0.19 -11.34 -4.66
N ALA A 118 -0.81 -10.38 -5.35
CA ALA A 118 -0.25 -9.04 -5.60
C ALA A 118 -0.29 -8.11 -4.37
N VAL A 119 -0.93 -8.50 -3.27
CA VAL A 119 -0.94 -7.71 -2.02
C VAL A 119 0.51 -7.62 -1.49
N PRO A 120 1.04 -6.42 -1.25
CA PRO A 120 2.42 -6.26 -0.80
C PRO A 120 2.58 -6.67 0.66
N ASP A 121 3.83 -6.91 1.06
CA ASP A 121 4.19 -6.97 2.48
C ASP A 121 4.08 -5.60 3.14
N LEU A 122 4.04 -5.61 4.47
CA LEU A 122 4.09 -4.41 5.28
C LEU A 122 5.40 -3.66 5.02
N ALA A 123 5.33 -2.59 4.23
CA ALA A 123 6.50 -1.83 3.80
C ALA A 123 7.08 -0.94 4.89
N GLU A 124 6.21 -0.26 5.65
CA GLU A 124 6.61 0.75 6.63
C GLU A 124 5.75 0.69 7.88
N VAL A 125 6.35 1.06 9.01
CA VAL A 125 5.65 1.23 10.28
C VAL A 125 5.13 2.66 10.38
N PRO A 126 3.81 2.88 10.54
CA PRO A 126 3.24 4.22 10.70
C PRO A 126 3.81 4.97 11.92
N GLU A 127 3.93 6.29 11.82
CA GLU A 127 4.45 7.16 12.88
C GLU A 127 3.70 6.98 14.21
N GLN A 128 2.39 6.77 14.14
CA GLN A 128 1.52 6.46 15.26
C GLN A 128 2.05 5.28 16.09
N ILE A 129 2.51 4.22 15.43
CA ILE A 129 3.04 3.03 16.08
C ILE A 129 4.44 3.27 16.64
N GLU A 130 5.27 4.02 15.91
CA GLU A 130 6.58 4.45 16.44
C GLU A 130 6.41 5.29 17.71
N ARG A 131 5.37 6.12 17.79
CA ARG A 131 5.02 6.85 19.02
C ARG A 131 4.60 5.91 20.16
N LEU A 132 3.78 4.90 19.88
CA LEU A 132 3.40 3.90 20.90
C LEU A 132 4.63 3.13 21.42
N LYS A 133 5.53 2.70 20.52
CA LYS A 133 6.80 2.06 20.91
C LYS A 133 7.67 2.96 21.79
N LYS A 134 7.70 4.27 21.53
CA LYS A 134 8.42 5.25 22.37
C LYS A 134 7.80 5.38 23.76
N ILE A 135 6.47 5.40 23.86
CA ILE A 135 5.76 5.47 25.16
C ILE A 135 6.02 4.20 25.99
N ALA A 136 6.22 3.05 25.35
CA ALA A 136 6.47 1.78 26.02
C ALA A 136 7.90 1.60 26.57
N ARG A 137 8.86 2.39 26.07
CA ARG A 137 10.28 2.35 26.47
C ARG A 137 10.51 3.05 27.80
#